data_AF-A0A7S0YX11-F1
#
_entry.id   AF-A0A7S0YX11-F1
#
_cell.length_a   1.000
_cell.length_b   1.000
_cell.length_c   1.000
_cell.angle_alpha   90.00
_cell.angle_beta   90.00
_cell.angle_gamma   90.00
#
_symmetry.space_group_name_H-M   'P 1'
#
loop_
_entity.id
_entity.type
_entity.pdbx_description
1 polymer ?
#
loop_
_entity_poly.entity_id
_entity_poly.type
_entity_poly.pdbx_seq_one_letter_code
_entity_poly.pdbx_strand_id
1 'polypeptide(L)'
;ARKEGGSAEGAREEALQLAYSALETASRGEGGDGPERFIRRAALLLITAASDEGDPDAVETARQLLIADPSPQVRSAAASAYAILSPSSEAAVFVLCDALLTDEDPAVLAACASALPGAMPAERDRVALLSLQSLEGA
;
A
#
# COMPACT_ATOMS: atom_id res chain seq x y z
N ALA A 1 28.71 9.85 -25.52
CA ALA A 1 28.21 9.13 -24.34
C ALA A 1 27.05 9.90 -23.72
N ARG A 2 25.82 9.65 -24.18
CA ARG A 2 24.56 10.11 -23.60
C ARG A 2 23.44 9.27 -24.22
N LYS A 3 22.43 8.92 -23.40
CA LYS A 3 21.15 8.24 -23.71
C LYS A 3 21.03 6.73 -23.41
N GLU A 4 21.34 6.31 -22.19
CA GLU A 4 20.74 5.07 -21.64
C GLU A 4 19.71 5.34 -20.53
N GLY A 5 19.80 6.49 -19.84
CA GLY A 5 18.83 6.85 -18.78
C GLY A 5 17.39 7.08 -19.25
N GLY A 6 17.19 7.60 -20.47
CA GLY A 6 15.84 7.95 -20.96
C GLY A 6 14.96 6.77 -21.41
N SER A 7 15.52 5.57 -21.59
CA SER A 7 14.73 4.41 -22.01
C SER A 7 14.14 3.63 -20.83
N ALA A 8 14.86 3.59 -19.69
CA ALA A 8 14.40 2.88 -18.50
C ALA A 8 13.34 3.69 -17.74
N GLU A 9 13.53 5.00 -17.63
CA GLU A 9 12.57 5.92 -17.03
C GLU A 9 11.28 6.01 -17.85
N GLY A 10 11.40 6.08 -19.18
CA GLY A 10 10.23 6.00 -20.08
C GLY A 10 9.46 4.69 -19.95
N ALA A 11 10.16 3.55 -19.88
CA ALA A 11 9.52 2.25 -19.67
C ALA A 11 8.84 2.13 -18.29
N ARG A 12 9.43 2.74 -17.25
CA ARG A 12 8.85 2.83 -15.90
C ARG A 12 7.54 3.63 -15.92
N GLU A 13 7.53 4.79 -16.57
CA GLU A 13 6.35 5.65 -16.66
C GLU A 13 5.22 5.00 -17.47
N GLU A 14 5.56 4.37 -18.61
CA GLU A 14 4.59 3.58 -19.39
C GLU A 14 3.99 2.43 -18.58
N ALA A 15 4.83 1.72 -17.80
CA ALA A 15 4.38 0.63 -16.93
C ALA A 15 3.43 1.12 -15.83
N LEU A 16 3.74 2.25 -15.18
CA LEU A 16 2.87 2.88 -14.19
C LEU A 16 1.54 3.30 -14.81
N GLN A 17 1.57 3.96 -15.97
CA GLN A 17 0.36 4.39 -16.66
C GLN A 17 -0.54 3.19 -17.04
N LEU A 18 0.07 2.10 -17.52
CA LEU A 18 -0.64 0.86 -17.79
C LEU A 18 -1.21 0.25 -16.50
N ALA A 19 -0.45 0.23 -15.41
CA ALA A 19 -0.90 -0.30 -14.12
C ALA A 19 -2.11 0.46 -13.58
N TYR A 20 -2.05 1.80 -13.56
CA TYR A 20 -3.14 2.64 -13.08
C TYR A 20 -4.40 2.48 -13.95
N SER A 21 -4.26 2.42 -15.27
CA SER A 21 -5.42 2.19 -16.16
C SER A 21 -6.02 0.78 -16.00
N ALA A 22 -5.18 -0.24 -15.80
CA ALA A 22 -5.64 -1.60 -15.51
C ALA A 22 -6.38 -1.67 -14.17
N LEU A 23 -5.88 -0.96 -13.15
CA LEU A 23 -6.54 -0.87 -11.86
C LEU A 23 -7.90 -0.19 -11.99
N GLU A 24 -7.97 0.95 -12.68
CA GLU A 24 -9.21 1.70 -12.88
C GLU A 24 -10.28 0.92 -13.65
N THR A 25 -9.87 0.13 -14.64
CA THR A 25 -10.79 -0.74 -15.40
C THR A 25 -11.27 -1.91 -14.56
N ALA A 26 -10.39 -2.55 -13.79
CA ALA A 26 -10.74 -3.67 -12.92
C ALA A 26 -11.55 -3.26 -11.67
N SER A 27 -11.49 -1.99 -11.26
CA SER A 27 -12.33 -1.43 -10.19
C SER A 27 -13.77 -1.16 -10.61
N ARG A 28 -14.06 -1.15 -11.93
CA ARG A 28 -15.44 -1.04 -12.44
C ARG A 28 -16.21 -2.37 -12.41
N GLY A 29 -15.51 -3.49 -12.20
CA GLY A 29 -16.13 -4.81 -12.07
C GLY A 29 -16.71 -5.00 -10.68
N GLU A 30 -17.98 -5.42 -10.61
CA GLU A 30 -18.65 -5.71 -9.35
C GLU A 30 -18.26 -7.10 -8.83
N GLY A 31 -17.29 -7.19 -7.91
CA GLY A 31 -17.04 -8.45 -7.20
C GLY A 31 -15.67 -8.61 -6.53
N GLY A 32 -15.67 -9.16 -5.31
CA GLY A 32 -14.45 -9.51 -4.56
C GLY A 32 -13.78 -10.81 -4.99
N ASP A 33 -14.51 -11.73 -5.62
CA ASP A 33 -13.99 -13.05 -6.05
C ASP A 33 -14.01 -13.24 -7.58
N GLY A 34 -14.22 -12.17 -8.34
CA GLY A 34 -14.09 -12.15 -9.80
C GLY A 34 -12.63 -12.12 -10.26
N PRO A 35 -12.33 -12.49 -11.51
CA PRO A 35 -10.96 -12.46 -12.06
C PRO A 35 -10.29 -11.08 -11.99
N GLU A 36 -11.08 -10.01 -11.89
CA GLU A 36 -10.65 -8.62 -11.76
C GLU A 36 -9.74 -8.43 -10.54
N ARG A 37 -9.91 -9.22 -9.47
CA ARG A 37 -9.03 -9.18 -8.30
C ARG A 37 -7.57 -9.45 -8.64
N PHE A 38 -7.32 -10.33 -9.63
CA PHE A 38 -5.96 -10.64 -10.07
C PHE A 38 -5.35 -9.46 -10.81
N ILE A 39 -6.17 -8.74 -11.59
CA ILE A 39 -5.75 -7.52 -12.30
C ILE A 39 -5.42 -6.42 -11.29
N ARG A 40 -6.30 -6.15 -10.32
CA ARG A 40 -6.05 -5.14 -9.28
C ARG A 40 -4.80 -5.45 -8.46
N ARG A 41 -4.62 -6.72 -8.06
CA ARG A 41 -3.41 -7.16 -7.35
C ARG A 41 -2.14 -7.01 -8.19
N ALA A 42 -2.19 -7.41 -9.47
CA ALA A 42 -1.03 -7.30 -10.36
C ALA A 42 -0.67 -5.83 -10.64
N ALA A 43 -1.67 -4.98 -10.87
CA ALA A 43 -1.48 -3.54 -11.01
C ALA A 43 -0.83 -2.93 -9.76
N LEU A 44 -1.31 -3.29 -8.56
CA LEU A 44 -0.73 -2.82 -7.31
C LEU A 44 0.72 -3.27 -7.12
N LEU A 45 1.05 -4.51 -7.45
CA LEU A 45 2.44 -4.99 -7.41
C LEU A 45 3.35 -4.20 -8.35
N LEU A 46 2.86 -3.89 -9.55
CA LEU A 46 3.61 -3.11 -10.52
C LEU A 46 3.78 -1.66 -10.04
N ILE A 47 2.73 -1.03 -9.53
CA ILE A 47 2.79 0.32 -8.91
C ILE A 47 3.82 0.32 -7.78
N THR A 48 3.74 -0.64 -6.86
CA THR A 48 4.67 -0.74 -5.73
C THR A 48 6.13 -0.90 -6.19
N ALA A 49 6.38 -1.70 -7.21
CA ALA A 49 7.73 -1.94 -7.71
C ALA A 49 8.28 -0.79 -8.57
N ALA A 50 7.40 -0.03 -9.22
CA ALA A 50 7.77 1.04 -10.14
C ALA A 50 7.61 2.43 -9.55
N SER A 51 7.02 2.63 -8.37
CA SER A 51 6.94 3.93 -7.69
C SER A 51 8.12 4.14 -6.73
N ASP A 52 8.45 5.40 -6.48
CA ASP A 52 9.43 5.74 -5.45
C ASP A 52 8.79 5.60 -4.07
N GLU A 53 9.61 5.34 -3.05
CA GLU A 53 9.15 5.37 -1.66
C GLU A 53 8.55 6.76 -1.34
N GLY A 54 7.36 6.77 -0.75
CA GLY A 54 6.61 8.00 -0.44
C GLY A 54 5.87 8.62 -1.63
N ASP A 55 5.83 7.98 -2.80
CA ASP A 55 5.02 8.44 -3.93
C ASP A 55 3.54 8.58 -3.52
N PRO A 56 2.96 9.79 -3.57
CA PRO A 56 1.66 10.05 -2.97
C PRO A 56 0.53 9.26 -3.63
N ASP A 57 0.60 9.07 -4.96
CA ASP A 57 -0.40 8.36 -5.72
C ASP A 57 -0.36 6.85 -5.42
N ALA A 58 0.85 6.26 -5.35
CA ALA A 58 1.02 4.86 -4.99
C ALA A 58 0.60 4.59 -3.55
N VAL A 59 1.00 5.46 -2.62
CA VAL A 59 0.63 5.37 -1.19
C VAL A 59 -0.88 5.43 -1.03
N GLU A 60 -1.55 6.40 -1.65
CA GLU A 60 -3.01 6.54 -1.57
C GLU A 60 -3.72 5.36 -2.23
N THR A 61 -3.20 4.87 -3.37
CA THR A 61 -3.74 3.69 -4.05
C THR A 61 -3.68 2.45 -3.16
N ALA A 62 -2.53 2.19 -2.54
CA ALA A 62 -2.38 1.07 -1.61
C ALA A 62 -3.30 1.24 -0.39
N ARG A 63 -3.43 2.46 0.15
CA ARG A 63 -4.35 2.75 1.26
C ARG A 63 -5.81 2.45 0.92
N GLN A 64 -6.28 2.93 -0.24
CA GLN A 64 -7.65 2.72 -0.68
C GLN A 64 -7.96 1.24 -0.89
N LEU A 65 -7.04 0.51 -1.53
CA LEU A 65 -7.21 -0.92 -1.73
C LEU A 65 -7.20 -1.69 -0.41
N LEU A 66 -6.38 -1.31 0.57
CA LEU A 66 -6.37 -1.93 1.89
C LEU A 66 -7.72 -1.75 2.61
N ILE A 67 -8.36 -0.59 2.49
CA ILE A 67 -9.57 -0.27 3.27
C ILE A 67 -10.85 -0.75 2.58
N ALA A 68 -10.91 -0.65 1.24
CA ALA A 68 -12.18 -0.74 0.53
C ALA A 68 -12.23 -1.86 -0.53
N ASP A 69 -11.13 -2.55 -0.84
CA ASP A 69 -11.19 -3.59 -1.87
C ASP A 69 -12.07 -4.76 -1.39
N PRO A 70 -13.05 -5.21 -2.20
CA PRO A 70 -13.92 -6.31 -1.81
C PRO A 70 -13.18 -7.65 -1.70
N SER A 71 -11.98 -7.77 -2.28
CA SER A 71 -11.17 -8.98 -2.25
C SER A 71 -10.16 -8.97 -1.10
N PRO A 72 -10.23 -9.91 -0.14
CA PRO A 72 -9.23 -10.01 0.93
C PRO A 72 -7.82 -10.25 0.41
N GLN A 73 -7.68 -10.90 -0.75
CA GLN A 73 -6.39 -11.13 -1.41
C GLN A 73 -5.75 -9.82 -1.91
N VAL A 74 -6.57 -8.85 -2.32
CA VAL A 74 -6.09 -7.54 -2.75
C VAL A 74 -5.79 -6.69 -1.51
N ARG A 75 -6.66 -6.71 -0.49
CA ARG A 75 -6.41 -6.01 0.78
C ARG A 75 -5.11 -6.46 1.47
N SER A 76 -4.85 -7.77 1.52
CA SER A 76 -3.61 -8.30 2.12
C SER A 76 -2.36 -7.90 1.33
N ALA A 77 -2.43 -7.90 0.00
CA ALA A 77 -1.36 -7.37 -0.85
C ALA A 77 -1.16 -5.87 -0.64
N ALA A 78 -2.25 -5.12 -0.45
CA ALA A 78 -2.22 -3.70 -0.19
C ALA A 78 -1.58 -3.34 1.16
N ALA A 79 -1.81 -4.13 2.22
CA ALA A 79 -1.10 -3.97 3.49
C ALA A 79 0.42 -4.04 3.32
N SER A 80 0.89 -5.00 2.50
CA SER A 80 2.32 -5.16 2.22
C SER A 80 2.88 -4.01 1.38
N ALA A 81 2.16 -3.64 0.30
CA ALA A 81 2.52 -2.51 -0.57
C ALA A 81 2.60 -1.20 0.22
N TYR A 82 1.65 -0.97 1.12
CA TYR A 82 1.58 0.25 1.90
C TYR A 82 2.77 0.41 2.85
N ALA A 83 3.24 -0.67 3.50
CA ALA A 83 4.45 -0.62 4.31
C ALA A 83 5.73 -0.40 3.49
N ILE A 84 5.79 -0.93 2.26
CA ILE A 84 6.91 -0.71 1.34
C ILE A 84 6.95 0.75 0.86
N LEU A 85 5.80 1.30 0.50
CA LEU A 85 5.68 2.67 -0.03
C LEU A 85 5.73 3.74 1.05
N SER A 86 5.49 3.39 2.32
CA SER A 86 5.51 4.32 3.45
C SER A 86 6.37 3.79 4.60
N PRO A 87 7.68 3.54 4.36
CA PRO A 87 8.55 3.04 5.40
C PRO A 87 8.70 4.08 6.50
N SER A 88 8.72 3.65 7.77
CA SER A 88 8.86 4.54 8.93
C SER A 88 7.81 5.68 9.01
N SER A 89 6.64 5.50 8.41
CA SER A 89 5.56 6.49 8.44
C SER A 89 4.59 6.23 9.60
N GLU A 90 4.38 7.23 10.45
CA GLU A 90 3.38 7.17 11.52
C GLU A 90 1.97 6.94 10.96
N ALA A 91 1.62 7.65 9.88
CA ALA A 91 0.36 7.43 9.18
C ALA A 91 0.22 5.99 8.70
N ALA A 92 1.33 5.36 8.28
CA ALA A 92 1.31 3.97 7.87
C ALA A 92 1.00 3.01 9.02
N VAL A 93 1.57 3.26 10.20
CA VAL A 93 1.26 2.50 11.42
C VAL A 93 -0.22 2.61 11.78
N PHE A 94 -0.79 3.81 11.76
CA PHE A 94 -2.21 4.01 12.08
C PHE A 94 -3.14 3.24 11.16
N VAL A 95 -2.96 3.35 9.84
CA VAL A 95 -3.82 2.65 8.87
C VAL A 95 -3.67 1.13 8.99
N LEU A 96 -2.46 0.60 9.18
CA LEU A 96 -2.25 -0.84 9.37
C LEU A 96 -2.87 -1.35 10.67
N CYS A 97 -2.79 -0.57 11.76
CA CYS A 97 -3.45 -0.88 13.02
C CYS A 97 -4.98 -0.83 12.90
N ASP A 98 -5.53 0.16 12.20
CA ASP A 98 -6.96 0.27 11.95
C ASP A 98 -7.49 -0.95 11.16
N ALA A 99 -6.79 -1.35 10.09
CA ALA A 99 -7.11 -2.56 9.34
C ALA A 99 -7.00 -3.83 10.20
N LEU A 100 -6.04 -3.90 11.11
CA LEU A 100 -5.90 -5.00 12.09
C LEU A 100 -7.06 -5.11 13.09
N LEU A 101 -7.77 -4.01 13.33
CA LEU A 101 -8.89 -3.94 14.27
C LEU A 101 -10.24 -4.09 13.58
N THR A 102 -10.32 -3.78 12.28
CA THR A 102 -11.58 -3.66 11.54
C THR A 102 -11.77 -4.73 10.46
N ASP A 103 -10.71 -5.35 9.94
CA ASP A 103 -10.84 -6.42 8.94
C ASP A 103 -11.24 -7.75 9.61
N GLU A 104 -12.06 -8.53 8.91
CA GLU A 104 -12.54 -9.83 9.38
C GLU A 104 -11.73 -11.00 8.78
N ASP A 105 -10.97 -10.77 7.70
CA ASP A 105 -10.24 -11.81 7.00
C ASP A 105 -8.88 -12.10 7.66
N PRO A 106 -8.61 -13.34 8.10
CA PRO A 106 -7.37 -13.70 8.79
C PRO A 106 -6.11 -13.43 7.97
N ALA A 107 -6.17 -13.52 6.63
CA ALA A 107 -5.02 -13.28 5.78
C ALA A 107 -4.66 -11.78 5.71
N VAL A 108 -5.67 -10.91 5.76
CA VAL A 108 -5.46 -9.45 5.83
C VAL A 108 -4.86 -9.09 7.18
N LEU A 109 -5.43 -9.60 8.28
CA LEU A 109 -4.91 -9.38 9.63
C LEU A 109 -3.45 -9.82 9.78
N ALA A 110 -3.11 -11.00 9.25
CA ALA A 110 -1.74 -11.51 9.25
C ALA A 110 -0.79 -10.63 8.42
N ALA A 111 -1.24 -10.15 7.26
CA ALA A 111 -0.44 -9.26 6.41
C ALA A 111 -0.18 -7.92 7.10
N CYS A 112 -1.20 -7.30 7.71
CA CYS A 112 -1.06 -6.07 8.49
C CYS A 112 -0.08 -6.26 9.66
N ALA A 113 -0.22 -7.35 10.43
CA ALA A 113 0.68 -7.66 11.54
C ALA A 113 2.14 -7.83 11.08
N SER A 114 2.35 -8.47 9.92
CA SER A 114 3.67 -8.65 9.33
C SER A 114 4.25 -7.36 8.73
N ALA A 115 3.40 -6.44 8.30
CA ALA A 115 3.79 -5.18 7.66
C ALA A 115 4.16 -4.09 8.68
N LEU A 116 3.55 -4.12 9.87
CA LEU A 116 3.78 -3.14 10.95
C LEU A 116 5.26 -2.90 11.27
N PRO A 117 6.13 -3.93 11.43
CA PRO A 117 7.56 -3.71 11.69
C PRO A 117 8.28 -2.86 10.65
N GLY A 118 7.89 -2.92 9.36
CA GLY A 118 8.49 -2.11 8.30
C GLY A 118 7.96 -0.67 8.26
N ALA A 119 6.71 -0.47 8.71
CA ALA A 119 6.09 0.85 8.79
C ALA A 119 6.48 1.63 10.05
N MET A 120 6.90 0.94 11.13
CA MET A 120 7.28 1.60 12.37
C MET A 120 8.58 2.38 12.20
N PRO A 121 8.62 3.68 12.57
CA PRO A 121 9.87 4.41 12.61
C PRO A 121 10.78 3.80 13.69
N ALA A 122 12.09 4.02 13.55
CA ALA A 122 13.09 3.42 14.44
C ALA A 122 12.75 3.66 15.92
N GLU A 123 13.19 2.77 16.83
CA GLU A 123 12.84 2.76 18.27
C GLU A 123 12.82 4.13 18.97
N ARG A 124 13.68 5.06 18.54
CA ARG A 124 13.74 6.44 19.07
C ARG A 124 12.49 7.26 18.79
N ASP A 125 11.86 7.05 17.64
CA ASP A 125 10.67 7.77 17.22
C ASP A 125 9.42 7.16 17.86
N ARG A 126 9.39 5.84 18.11
CA ARG A 126 8.28 5.18 18.81
C ARG A 126 8.04 5.72 20.23
N VAL A 127 9.11 6.05 20.96
CA VAL A 127 9.00 6.66 22.30
C VAL A 127 8.41 8.07 22.21
N ALA A 128 8.77 8.84 21.17
CA ALA A 128 8.19 10.16 20.94
C ALA A 128 6.70 10.08 20.58
N LEU A 129 6.30 9.11 19.74
CA LEU A 129 4.91 8.90 19.34
C LEU A 129 4.02 8.41 20.49
N LEU A 130 4.48 7.45 21.29
CA LEU A 130 3.74 7.01 22.50
C LEU A 130 3.60 8.13 23.54
N SER A 131 4.58 9.03 23.60
CA SER A 131 4.54 10.20 24.49
C SER A 131 3.55 11.27 24.00
N LEU A 132 3.40 11.44 22.68
CA LEU A 132 2.45 12.38 22.08
C LEU A 132 1.00 11.89 22.19
N GLN A 133 0.74 10.61 21.93
CA GLN A 133 -0.61 10.02 22.08
C GLN A 133 -1.10 10.05 23.54
N SER A 134 -0.18 10.00 24.51
CA SER A 134 -0.50 10.13 25.93
C SER A 134 -0.82 11.58 26.36
N LEU A 135 -0.49 12.58 25.53
CA LEU A 135 -0.75 14.00 25.79
C LEU A 135 -2.05 14.50 25.14
N GLU A 136 -2.50 13.89 24.04
CA GLU A 136 -3.76 14.25 23.37
C GLU A 136 -5.01 13.65 24.07
N GLY A 137 -4.81 12.79 25.07
CA GLY A 137 -5.88 12.13 25.83
C GLY A 137 -6.06 12.62 27.27
N ALA A 138 -5.44 13.73 27.69
CA ALA A 138 -5.55 14.32 29.04
C ALA A 138 -6.18 15.71 29.02
#